data_AF-A0A6G1C5Z7-F1
#
_entry.id   AF-A0A6G1C5Z7-F1
#
_cell.length_a   1.000
_cell.length_b   1.000
_cell.length_c   1.000
_cell.angle_alpha   90.00
_cell.angle_beta   90.00
_cell.angle_gamma   90.00
#
_symmetry.space_group_name_H-M   'P 1'
#
loop_
_entity.id
_entity.type
_entity.pdbx_description
1 polymer ?
#
loop_
_entity_poly.entity_id
_entity_poly.type
_entity_poly.pdbx_seq_one_letter_code
_entity_poly.pdbx_strand_id
1 'polypeptide(L)'
;MLILADSSAATPHTANCLKEIINQNSNREDTNALVGAAESVASVLRRKGEQEISVEGAEADVRVLAAMVALDGIEDANKKRFAVGLAADAAASAASLARMLRGGSGLEARIDAARLVEFLLVNAAGEAKKAVAKSSELVAELIRLVGPVDENGSLDMKAVDTGLSCLATISRAVQARMPALHATAEPGLSAKALRILESAVGCAEGRAALCEDTEEAVPAVVGKMKAGHDGAEAAVAVLWAVCHKYKDRRAVDAVA
;
A
#
# COMPACT_ATOMS: atom_id res chain seq x y z
N MET A 1 0.27 21.84 -27.59
CA MET A 1 -1.09 21.29 -27.71
C MET A 1 -0.94 19.80 -27.98
N LEU A 2 -0.72 19.00 -26.93
CA LEU A 2 -0.55 17.55 -27.04
C LEU A 2 -1.93 16.92 -26.97
N ILE A 3 -2.27 16.18 -28.03
CA ILE A 3 -3.53 15.48 -28.24
C ILE A 3 -3.59 14.35 -27.21
N LEU A 4 -4.57 14.42 -26.30
CA LEU A 4 -4.99 13.30 -25.46
C LEU A 4 -5.54 12.22 -26.40
N ALA A 5 -4.72 11.23 -26.72
CA ALA A 5 -5.15 10.04 -27.43
C ALA A 5 -6.07 9.22 -26.51
N ASP A 6 -7.16 8.73 -27.08
CA ASP A 6 -8.18 7.88 -26.45
C ASP A 6 -7.57 6.81 -25.51
N SER A 7 -7.94 6.89 -24.23
CA SER A 7 -7.47 6.01 -23.13
C SER A 7 -8.18 4.64 -23.11
N SER A 8 -8.76 4.19 -24.22
CA SER A 8 -9.49 2.90 -24.28
C SER A 8 -8.59 1.69 -24.57
N ALA A 9 -7.30 1.91 -24.86
CA ALA A 9 -6.33 0.84 -25.04
C ALA A 9 -4.92 1.30 -24.59
N ALA A 10 -4.67 1.35 -23.29
CA ALA A 10 -3.31 1.47 -22.76
C ALA A 10 -2.54 0.16 -23.04
N THR A 11 -1.97 0.07 -24.24
CA THR A 11 -1.10 -1.02 -24.67
C THR A 11 0.30 -0.87 -24.06
N PRO A 12 1.11 -1.95 -23.99
CA PRO A 12 2.53 -1.87 -23.59
C PRO A 12 3.34 -0.84 -24.40
N HIS A 13 2.86 -0.47 -25.58
CA HIS A 13 3.46 0.52 -26.46
C HIS A 13 3.40 1.94 -25.88
N THR A 14 2.31 2.31 -25.19
CA THR A 14 2.14 3.66 -24.59
C THR A 14 3.07 3.87 -23.41
N ALA A 15 3.25 2.83 -22.58
CA ALA A 15 4.22 2.84 -21.48
C ALA A 15 5.68 2.88 -22.00
N ASN A 16 5.98 2.21 -23.12
CA ASN A 16 7.29 2.28 -23.76
C ASN A 16 7.56 3.62 -24.46
N CYS A 17 6.56 4.25 -25.09
CA CYS A 17 6.70 5.62 -25.62
C CYS A 17 6.94 6.63 -24.50
N LEU A 18 6.27 6.49 -23.36
CA LEU A 18 6.54 7.31 -22.17
C LEU A 18 7.96 7.06 -21.62
N LYS A 19 8.45 5.82 -21.63
CA LYS A 19 9.85 5.51 -21.28
C LYS A 19 10.84 6.19 -22.22
N GLU A 20 10.62 6.14 -23.54
CA GLU A 20 11.51 6.83 -24.49
C GLU A 20 11.47 8.35 -24.31
N ILE A 21 10.29 8.93 -24.08
CA ILE A 21 10.13 10.37 -23.86
C ILE A 21 10.80 10.81 -22.54
N ILE A 22 10.66 10.03 -21.47
CA ILE A 22 11.27 10.30 -20.15
C ILE A 22 12.79 10.06 -20.17
N ASN A 23 13.27 9.03 -20.88
CA ASN A 23 14.68 8.66 -20.91
C ASN A 23 15.50 9.52 -21.89
N GLN A 24 14.87 10.10 -22.92
CA GLN A 24 15.55 10.98 -23.88
C GLN A 24 15.64 12.45 -23.44
N ASN A 25 14.86 12.89 -22.45
CA ASN A 25 14.76 14.30 -22.08
C ASN A 25 15.02 14.49 -20.57
N SER A 26 16.28 14.78 -20.22
CA SER A 26 16.70 15.11 -18.85
C SER A 26 16.74 16.62 -18.61
N ASN A 27 15.73 17.39 -19.04
CA ASN A 27 15.72 18.84 -18.87
C ASN A 27 14.45 19.39 -18.19
N ARG A 28 14.57 20.62 -17.67
CA ARG A 28 13.66 21.30 -16.72
C ARG A 28 12.19 21.39 -17.18
N GLU A 29 11.89 21.26 -18.47
CA GLU A 29 10.54 21.27 -19.05
C GLU A 29 9.75 19.97 -18.76
N ASP A 30 10.43 18.85 -18.56
CA ASP A 30 9.82 17.52 -18.36
C ASP A 30 9.20 17.37 -16.97
N THR A 31 9.66 18.17 -16.00
CA THR A 31 9.07 18.20 -14.65
C THR A 31 7.65 18.77 -14.65
N ASN A 32 7.35 19.67 -15.58
CA ASN A 32 5.99 20.21 -15.75
C ASN A 32 5.07 19.20 -16.45
N ALA A 33 5.60 18.37 -17.35
CA ALA A 33 4.84 17.30 -17.99
C ALA A 33 4.47 16.19 -16.98
N LEU A 34 5.40 15.81 -16.10
CA LEU A 34 5.16 14.82 -15.04
C LEU A 34 4.14 15.32 -14.00
N VAL A 35 4.25 16.58 -13.59
CA VAL A 35 3.28 17.23 -12.69
C VAL A 35 1.92 17.39 -13.39
N GLY A 36 1.90 17.79 -14.66
CA GLY A 36 0.67 17.88 -15.45
C GLY A 36 -0.03 16.52 -15.64
N ALA A 37 0.73 15.43 -15.80
CA ALA A 37 0.19 14.08 -15.82
C ALA A 37 -0.42 13.70 -14.45
N ALA A 38 0.28 14.02 -13.34
CA ALA A 38 -0.22 13.79 -11.99
C ALA A 38 -1.52 14.58 -11.71
N GLU A 39 -1.57 15.85 -12.11
CA GLU A 39 -2.74 16.72 -11.96
C GLU A 39 -3.91 16.29 -12.85
N SER A 40 -3.63 15.88 -14.08
CA SER A 40 -4.63 15.34 -15.01
C SER A 40 -5.29 14.10 -14.40
N VAL A 41 -4.50 13.19 -13.83
CA VAL A 41 -5.03 12.01 -13.15
C VAL A 41 -5.75 12.38 -11.87
N ALA A 42 -5.18 13.23 -11.02
CA ALA A 42 -5.87 13.71 -9.83
C ALA A 42 -7.22 14.36 -10.19
N SER A 43 -7.32 15.00 -11.36
CA SER A 43 -8.58 15.51 -11.89
C SER A 43 -9.52 14.41 -12.39
N VAL A 44 -9.01 13.33 -13.02
CA VAL A 44 -9.80 12.17 -13.44
C VAL A 44 -10.34 11.38 -12.23
N LEU A 45 -9.50 11.14 -11.22
CA LEU A 45 -9.87 10.51 -9.96
C LEU A 45 -10.96 11.32 -9.25
N ARG A 46 -10.82 12.66 -9.21
CA ARG A 46 -11.85 13.58 -8.66
C ARG A 46 -13.16 13.55 -9.44
N ARG A 47 -13.12 13.69 -10.77
CA ARG A 47 -14.32 13.81 -11.63
C ARG A 47 -15.16 12.53 -11.62
N LYS A 48 -14.55 11.36 -11.39
CA LYS A 48 -15.23 10.06 -11.28
C LYS A 48 -15.67 9.69 -9.86
N GLY A 49 -15.53 10.58 -8.87
CA GLY A 49 -16.10 10.40 -7.53
C GLY A 49 -17.61 10.67 -7.43
N GLU A 50 -18.17 11.40 -8.41
CA GLU A 50 -19.55 11.91 -8.38
C GLU A 50 -20.53 11.15 -9.29
N GLN A 51 -20.03 10.24 -10.14
CA GLN A 51 -20.86 9.46 -11.08
C GLN A 51 -20.39 8.00 -11.15
N GLU A 52 -21.34 7.05 -11.06
CA GLU A 52 -21.19 5.62 -11.32
C GLU A 52 -20.84 5.34 -12.80
N ILE A 53 -19.68 5.81 -13.27
CA ILE A 53 -19.19 5.58 -14.64
C ILE A 53 -17.94 4.69 -14.60
N SER A 54 -17.98 3.65 -15.44
CA SER A 54 -17.05 2.52 -15.59
C SER A 54 -15.62 2.74 -15.06
N VAL A 55 -15.26 1.86 -14.12
CA VAL A 55 -13.94 1.70 -13.49
C VAL A 55 -12.83 1.48 -14.55
N GLU A 56 -13.17 0.95 -15.72
CA GLU A 56 -12.23 0.55 -16.79
C GLU A 56 -11.35 1.70 -17.30
N GLY A 57 -11.92 2.90 -17.50
CA GLY A 57 -11.14 4.04 -17.99
C GLY A 57 -10.18 4.63 -16.95
N ALA A 58 -10.48 4.47 -15.66
CA ALA A 58 -9.57 4.92 -14.58
C ALA A 58 -8.42 3.92 -14.36
N GLU A 59 -8.65 2.64 -14.67
CA GLU A 59 -7.63 1.58 -14.56
C GLU A 59 -6.49 1.75 -15.54
N ALA A 60 -6.78 2.15 -16.79
CA ALA A 60 -5.76 2.41 -17.79
C ALA A 60 -4.80 3.52 -17.32
N ASP A 61 -5.36 4.61 -16.79
CA ASP A 61 -4.59 5.72 -16.23
C ASP A 61 -3.78 5.27 -15.01
N VAL A 62 -4.41 4.56 -14.06
CA VAL A 62 -3.71 4.04 -12.87
C VAL A 62 -2.58 3.07 -13.24
N ARG A 63 -2.76 2.21 -14.24
CA ARG A 63 -1.71 1.32 -14.74
C ARG A 63 -0.53 2.08 -15.32
N VAL A 64 -0.80 3.11 -16.12
CA VAL A 64 0.27 3.97 -16.68
C VAL A 64 1.07 4.63 -15.55
N LEU A 65 0.41 5.14 -14.52
CA LEU A 65 1.09 5.80 -13.41
C LEU A 65 1.81 4.80 -12.51
N ALA A 66 1.24 3.63 -12.25
CA ALA A 66 1.89 2.56 -11.51
C ALA A 66 3.19 2.16 -12.22
N ALA A 67 3.17 2.09 -13.56
CA ALA A 67 4.37 1.90 -14.36
C ALA A 67 5.35 3.08 -14.21
N MET A 68 4.89 4.33 -14.23
CA MET A 68 5.74 5.52 -14.05
C MET A 68 6.44 5.52 -12.68
N VAL A 69 5.72 5.27 -11.59
CA VAL A 69 6.31 5.27 -10.24
C VAL A 69 7.28 4.11 -10.02
N ALA A 70 7.10 3.02 -10.76
CA ALA A 70 7.98 1.85 -10.76
C ALA A 70 9.21 1.99 -11.67
N LEU A 71 9.36 3.11 -12.41
CA LEU A 71 10.55 3.35 -13.22
C LEU A 71 11.77 3.63 -12.32
N ASP A 72 12.74 2.72 -12.38
CA ASP A 72 14.07 2.95 -11.87
C ASP A 72 14.78 3.98 -12.75
N GLY A 73 15.31 5.05 -12.12
CA GLY A 73 16.00 6.14 -12.81
C GLY A 73 15.32 7.52 -12.71
N ILE A 74 14.08 7.59 -12.20
CA ILE A 74 13.47 8.90 -11.88
C ILE A 74 14.12 9.46 -10.61
N GLU A 75 14.68 10.67 -10.71
CA GLU A 75 15.24 11.39 -9.56
C GLU A 75 14.21 11.54 -8.42
N ASP A 76 14.66 11.42 -7.17
CA ASP A 76 13.81 11.55 -5.98
C ASP A 76 13.07 12.89 -5.92
N ALA A 77 13.67 13.97 -6.44
CA ALA A 77 13.02 15.27 -6.54
C ALA A 77 11.77 15.24 -7.44
N ASN A 78 11.83 14.48 -8.55
CA ASN A 78 10.72 14.32 -9.48
C ASN A 78 9.64 13.42 -8.90
N LYS A 79 10.02 12.35 -8.19
CA LYS A 79 9.08 11.51 -7.42
C LYS A 79 8.30 12.34 -6.40
N LYS A 80 8.98 13.21 -5.65
CA LYS A 80 8.32 14.12 -4.69
C LYS A 80 7.35 15.09 -5.37
N ARG A 81 7.71 15.67 -6.53
CA ARG A 81 6.82 16.57 -7.28
C ARG A 81 5.59 15.85 -7.82
N PHE A 82 5.77 14.65 -8.37
CA PHE A 82 4.67 13.81 -8.81
C PHE A 82 3.73 13.45 -7.64
N ALA A 83 4.30 13.12 -6.47
CA ALA A 83 3.53 12.90 -5.26
C ALA A 83 2.75 14.15 -4.80
N VAL A 84 3.32 15.35 -4.93
CA VAL A 84 2.61 16.61 -4.62
C VAL A 84 1.41 16.81 -5.54
N GLY A 85 1.56 16.58 -6.86
CA GLY A 85 0.45 16.69 -7.81
C GLY A 85 -0.66 15.67 -7.54
N LEU A 86 -0.28 14.41 -7.30
CA LEU A 86 -1.23 13.35 -6.97
C LEU A 86 -1.90 13.58 -5.60
N ALA A 87 -1.18 14.17 -4.64
CA ALA A 87 -1.69 14.43 -3.30
C ALA A 87 -2.29 15.84 -3.12
N ALA A 88 -2.46 16.61 -4.20
CA ALA A 88 -3.09 17.93 -4.18
C ALA A 88 -4.50 17.88 -3.55
N ASP A 89 -5.20 16.77 -3.77
CA ASP A 89 -6.36 16.34 -2.99
C ASP A 89 -6.14 14.90 -2.51
N ALA A 90 -5.37 14.77 -1.43
CA ALA A 90 -5.00 13.48 -0.86
C ALA A 90 -6.21 12.65 -0.43
N ALA A 91 -7.28 13.29 0.05
CA ALA A 91 -8.49 12.61 0.49
C ALA A 91 -9.26 12.01 -0.69
N ALA A 92 -9.50 12.79 -1.75
CA ALA A 92 -10.16 12.30 -2.95
C ALA A 92 -9.32 11.22 -3.67
N SER A 93 -8.01 11.37 -3.68
CA SER A 93 -7.09 10.39 -4.26
C SER A 93 -7.12 9.08 -3.47
N ALA A 94 -7.08 9.13 -2.14
CA ALA A 94 -7.22 7.95 -1.29
C ALA A 94 -8.56 7.25 -1.49
N ALA A 95 -9.67 7.98 -1.56
CA ALA A 95 -11.00 7.41 -1.81
C ALA A 95 -11.10 6.75 -3.19
N SER A 96 -10.48 7.34 -4.21
CA SER A 96 -10.48 6.79 -5.57
C SER A 96 -9.64 5.53 -5.70
N LEU A 97 -8.46 5.51 -5.06
CA LEU A 97 -7.61 4.32 -4.99
C LEU A 97 -8.29 3.21 -4.17
N ALA A 98 -9.02 3.55 -3.10
CA ALA A 98 -9.83 2.58 -2.36
C ALA A 98 -10.92 1.95 -3.23
N ARG A 99 -11.64 2.74 -4.03
CA ARG A 99 -12.64 2.22 -4.99
C ARG A 99 -12.01 1.28 -6.01
N MET A 100 -10.81 1.60 -6.50
CA MET A 100 -10.07 0.72 -7.42
C MET A 100 -9.63 -0.59 -6.76
N LEU A 101 -9.14 -0.53 -5.52
CA LEU A 101 -8.82 -1.74 -4.77
C LEU A 101 -10.06 -2.62 -4.53
N ARG A 102 -11.23 -1.99 -4.34
CA ARG A 102 -12.51 -2.69 -4.16
C ARG A 102 -13.04 -3.34 -5.43
N GLY A 103 -13.09 -2.57 -6.52
CA GLY A 103 -13.89 -2.88 -7.71
C GLY A 103 -13.10 -2.98 -9.00
N GLY A 104 -11.76 -2.96 -8.95
CA GLY A 104 -10.92 -3.12 -10.12
C GLY A 104 -11.18 -4.45 -10.85
N SER A 105 -11.11 -4.41 -12.18
CA SER A 105 -11.41 -5.49 -13.14
C SER A 105 -10.58 -6.77 -12.95
N GLY A 106 -9.49 -6.69 -12.18
CA GLY A 106 -8.66 -7.84 -11.83
C GLY A 106 -7.62 -7.51 -10.77
N LEU A 107 -6.88 -8.54 -10.35
CA LEU A 107 -5.86 -8.42 -9.31
C LEU A 107 -4.77 -7.41 -9.67
N GLU A 108 -4.29 -7.40 -10.91
CA GLU A 108 -3.25 -6.46 -11.37
C GLU A 108 -3.68 -5.00 -11.23
N ALA A 109 -4.96 -4.67 -11.51
CA ALA A 109 -5.47 -3.32 -11.32
C ALA A 109 -5.46 -2.90 -9.84
N ARG A 110 -5.73 -3.84 -8.93
CA ARG A 110 -5.66 -3.61 -7.48
C ARG A 110 -4.22 -3.48 -7.00
N ILE A 111 -3.30 -4.29 -7.53
CA ILE A 111 -1.86 -4.17 -7.25
C ILE A 111 -1.34 -2.79 -7.72
N ASP A 112 -1.70 -2.35 -8.93
CA ASP A 112 -1.30 -1.04 -9.46
C ASP A 112 -1.85 0.11 -8.61
N ALA A 113 -3.10 0.02 -8.15
CA ALA A 113 -3.64 0.97 -7.19
C ALA A 113 -2.86 0.97 -5.87
N ALA A 114 -2.52 -0.21 -5.33
CA ALA A 114 -1.72 -0.31 -4.10
C ALA A 114 -0.30 0.26 -4.28
N ARG A 115 0.32 0.11 -5.45
CA ARG A 115 1.63 0.74 -5.76
C ARG A 115 1.55 2.26 -5.70
N LEU A 116 0.47 2.87 -6.23
CA LEU A 116 0.27 4.32 -6.14
C LEU A 116 0.04 4.77 -4.69
N VAL A 117 -0.67 3.97 -3.90
CA VAL A 117 -0.85 4.21 -2.47
C VAL A 117 0.49 4.18 -1.73
N GLU A 118 1.31 3.15 -1.97
CA GLU A 118 2.66 3.05 -1.39
C GLU A 118 3.50 4.27 -1.78
N PHE A 119 3.49 4.61 -3.06
CA PHE A 119 4.22 5.76 -3.58
C PHE A 119 3.82 7.06 -2.89
N LEU A 120 2.51 7.30 -2.70
CA LEU A 120 2.00 8.45 -1.96
C LEU A 120 2.46 8.44 -0.50
N LEU A 121 2.36 7.31 0.18
CA LEU A 121 2.77 7.18 1.58
C LEU A 121 4.28 7.41 1.79
N VAL A 122 5.10 7.05 0.80
CA VAL A 122 6.55 7.22 0.83
C VAL A 122 6.95 8.65 0.47
N ASN A 123 6.34 9.25 -0.56
CA ASN A 123 6.83 10.48 -1.19
C ASN A 123 6.03 11.74 -0.84
N ALA A 124 4.77 11.61 -0.40
CA ALA A 124 3.99 12.75 0.05
C ALA A 124 4.48 13.24 1.42
N ALA A 125 4.30 14.53 1.70
CA ALA A 125 4.74 15.16 2.94
C ALA A 125 3.56 15.72 3.74
N GLY A 126 3.78 15.92 5.05
CA GLY A 126 2.88 16.65 5.93
C GLY A 126 1.46 16.07 6.01
N GLU A 127 0.47 16.94 5.87
CA GLU A 127 -0.95 16.58 6.01
C GLU A 127 -1.48 15.68 4.91
N ALA A 128 -0.92 15.76 3.70
CA ALA A 128 -1.31 14.87 2.59
C ALA A 128 -1.02 13.39 2.92
N LYS A 129 0.19 13.10 3.42
CA LYS A 129 0.56 11.76 3.88
C LYS A 129 -0.35 11.27 5.02
N LYS A 130 -0.67 12.15 5.98
CA LYS A 130 -1.59 11.82 7.08
C LYS A 130 -3.01 11.55 6.58
N ALA A 131 -3.49 12.30 5.60
CA ALA A 131 -4.82 12.11 5.02
C ALA A 131 -4.96 10.74 4.34
N VAL A 132 -3.96 10.35 3.53
CA VAL A 132 -3.92 9.01 2.92
C VAL A 132 -3.88 7.93 4.01
N ALA A 133 -2.98 8.07 4.99
CA ALA A 133 -2.80 7.05 6.03
C ALA A 133 -4.00 6.92 6.98
N LYS A 134 -4.80 7.98 7.15
CA LYS A 134 -6.02 7.98 7.99
C LYS A 134 -7.27 7.47 7.26
N SER A 135 -7.19 7.17 5.96
CA SER A 135 -8.34 6.66 5.20
C SER A 135 -8.66 5.22 5.62
N SER A 136 -9.74 5.04 6.38
CA SER A 136 -10.21 3.73 6.85
C SER A 136 -10.65 2.82 5.70
N GLU A 137 -11.27 3.39 4.67
CA GLU A 137 -11.66 2.66 3.47
C GLU A 137 -10.44 2.08 2.76
N LEU A 138 -9.42 2.90 2.52
CA LEU A 138 -8.18 2.49 1.88
C LEU A 138 -7.51 1.36 2.67
N VAL A 139 -7.42 1.51 3.98
CA VAL A 139 -6.84 0.52 4.88
C VAL A 139 -7.59 -0.81 4.82
N ALA A 140 -8.92 -0.79 4.81
CA ALA A 140 -9.74 -2.00 4.72
C ALA A 140 -9.56 -2.74 3.38
N GLU A 141 -9.37 -2.01 2.28
CA GLU A 141 -9.11 -2.62 0.97
C GLU A 141 -7.69 -3.18 0.85
N LEU A 142 -6.69 -2.52 1.47
CA LEU A 142 -5.32 -3.05 1.54
C LEU A 142 -5.25 -4.36 2.33
N ILE A 143 -6.04 -4.51 3.41
CA ILE A 143 -6.19 -5.80 4.09
C ILE A 143 -6.80 -6.84 3.15
N ARG A 144 -7.84 -6.48 2.38
CA ARG A 144 -8.44 -7.39 1.39
C ARG A 144 -7.44 -7.89 0.38
N LEU A 145 -6.57 -7.01 -0.07
CA LEU A 145 -5.56 -7.31 -1.08
C LEU A 145 -4.53 -8.34 -0.57
N VAL A 146 -4.26 -8.35 0.74
CA VAL A 146 -3.38 -9.33 1.39
C VAL A 146 -4.10 -10.65 1.66
N GLY A 147 -5.43 -10.63 1.83
CA GLY A 147 -6.25 -11.82 2.03
C GLY A 147 -6.33 -12.73 0.80
N PRO A 148 -6.92 -13.94 0.93
CA PRO A 148 -7.05 -14.90 -0.17
C PRO A 148 -7.76 -14.26 -1.37
N VAL A 149 -7.10 -14.35 -2.52
CA VAL A 149 -7.49 -13.65 -3.75
C VAL A 149 -8.51 -14.45 -4.57
N ASP A 150 -8.55 -15.77 -4.37
CA ASP A 150 -9.43 -16.68 -5.10
C ASP A 150 -10.17 -17.67 -4.18
N GLU A 151 -11.18 -18.33 -4.75
CA GLU A 151 -11.97 -19.37 -4.07
C GLU A 151 -11.14 -20.61 -3.67
N ASN A 152 -9.89 -20.71 -4.15
CA ASN A 152 -8.98 -21.82 -3.86
C ASN A 152 -8.06 -21.55 -2.64
N GLY A 153 -8.15 -20.35 -2.04
CA GLY A 153 -7.31 -19.97 -0.89
C GLY A 153 -5.84 -19.72 -1.26
N SER A 154 -5.53 -19.49 -2.54
CA SER A 154 -4.15 -19.20 -2.97
C SER A 154 -3.85 -17.70 -2.83
N LEU A 155 -2.71 -17.39 -2.22
CA LEU A 155 -2.21 -16.02 -2.05
C LEU A 155 -1.35 -15.62 -3.24
N ASP A 156 -1.63 -14.46 -3.84
CA ASP A 156 -0.71 -13.84 -4.78
C ASP A 156 0.38 -13.06 -4.03
N MET A 157 1.63 -13.49 -4.19
CA MET A 157 2.74 -12.93 -3.43
C MET A 157 3.03 -11.46 -3.76
N LYS A 158 2.68 -10.96 -4.95
CA LYS A 158 2.85 -9.54 -5.31
C LYS A 158 1.77 -8.68 -4.65
N ALA A 159 0.53 -9.17 -4.61
CA ALA A 159 -0.57 -8.53 -3.90
C ALA A 159 -0.28 -8.44 -2.40
N VAL A 160 0.19 -9.55 -1.82
CA VAL A 160 0.64 -9.62 -0.42
C VAL A 160 1.78 -8.65 -0.17
N ASP A 161 2.86 -8.68 -0.96
CA ASP A 161 4.01 -7.82 -0.72
C ASP A 161 3.66 -6.33 -0.85
N THR A 162 2.92 -5.94 -1.90
CA THR A 162 2.50 -4.55 -2.10
C THR A 162 1.56 -4.09 -0.99
N GLY A 163 0.56 -4.91 -0.62
CA GLY A 163 -0.39 -4.62 0.44
C GLY A 163 0.29 -4.45 1.80
N LEU A 164 1.20 -5.35 2.16
CA LEU A 164 1.99 -5.26 3.39
C LEU A 164 2.92 -4.04 3.38
N SER A 165 3.50 -3.66 2.24
CA SER A 165 4.32 -2.45 2.11
C SER A 165 3.56 -1.18 2.48
N CYS A 166 2.33 -1.05 1.95
CA CYS A 166 1.43 0.03 2.28
C CYS A 166 1.09 0.04 3.77
N LEU A 167 0.64 -1.10 4.31
CA LEU A 167 0.24 -1.22 5.71
C LEU A 167 1.40 -0.93 6.68
N ALA A 168 2.63 -1.36 6.36
CA ALA A 168 3.82 -1.03 7.12
C ALA A 168 4.14 0.46 7.14
N THR A 169 3.85 1.15 6.04
CA THR A 169 4.09 2.59 5.93
C THR A 169 2.98 3.37 6.62
N ILE A 170 1.74 2.88 6.56
CA ILE A 170 0.59 3.43 7.30
C ILE A 170 0.79 3.26 8.80
N SER A 171 1.19 2.09 9.30
CA SER A 171 1.41 1.85 10.74
C SER A 171 2.50 2.77 11.31
N ARG A 172 3.55 3.03 10.54
CA ARG A 172 4.59 4.02 10.89
C ARG A 172 4.06 5.46 10.88
N ALA A 173 3.16 5.80 9.96
CA ALA A 173 2.57 7.13 9.84
C ALA A 173 1.44 7.38 10.86
N VAL A 174 0.74 6.33 11.27
CA VAL A 174 -0.43 6.30 12.14
C VAL A 174 -0.09 5.36 13.28
N GLN A 175 0.66 5.85 14.26
CA GLN A 175 1.00 5.10 15.48
C GLN A 175 -0.25 4.67 16.31
N ALA A 176 -1.47 4.89 15.81
CA ALA A 176 -2.70 4.51 16.48
C ALA A 176 -3.78 4.14 15.45
N ARG A 177 -3.96 2.83 15.27
CA ARG A 177 -5.17 2.09 14.85
C ARG A 177 -4.90 1.16 13.69
N MET A 178 -4.97 -0.14 13.96
CA MET A 178 -5.55 -1.11 13.04
C MET A 178 -5.70 -2.51 13.64
N PRO A 179 -6.82 -3.21 13.37
CA PRO A 179 -6.95 -4.66 13.46
C PRO A 179 -6.28 -5.36 12.25
N ALA A 180 -5.01 -5.06 11.98
CA ALA A 180 -4.22 -5.64 10.88
C ALA A 180 -3.73 -7.08 11.16
N LEU A 181 -4.21 -7.67 12.24
CA LEU A 181 -3.55 -8.79 12.89
C LEU A 181 -4.02 -10.16 12.43
N HIS A 182 -5.30 -10.29 12.04
CA HIS A 182 -5.82 -11.56 11.52
C HIS A 182 -5.23 -11.92 10.16
N ALA A 183 -5.05 -10.95 9.24
CA ALA A 183 -4.47 -11.22 7.92
C ALA A 183 -2.96 -11.53 7.94
N THR A 184 -2.31 -11.30 9.09
CA THR A 184 -0.90 -11.68 9.30
C THR A 184 -0.76 -12.96 10.12
N ALA A 185 -1.81 -13.54 10.69
CA ALA A 185 -1.69 -14.75 11.49
C ALA A 185 -1.63 -16.05 10.66
N GLU A 186 -1.89 -15.96 9.35
CA GLU A 186 -1.80 -17.10 8.43
C GLU A 186 -0.41 -17.78 8.45
N PRO A 187 -0.36 -19.13 8.30
CA PRO A 187 0.87 -19.90 8.28
C PRO A 187 1.73 -19.51 7.06
N GLY A 188 2.57 -18.50 7.24
CA GLY A 188 3.30 -17.89 6.13
C GLY A 188 4.07 -16.62 6.48
N LEU A 189 3.70 -15.90 7.53
CA LEU A 189 4.31 -14.65 8.03
C LEU A 189 5.69 -14.32 7.42
N SER A 190 5.69 -13.42 6.44
CA SER A 190 6.92 -12.89 5.84
C SER A 190 7.62 -11.94 6.82
N ALA A 191 8.94 -11.73 6.65
CA ALA A 191 9.71 -10.79 7.46
C ALA A 191 9.07 -9.39 7.54
N LYS A 192 8.37 -8.99 6.49
CA LYS A 192 7.67 -7.71 6.35
C LYS A 192 6.41 -7.65 7.22
N ALA A 193 5.63 -8.73 7.27
CA ALA A 193 4.47 -8.82 8.17
C ALA A 193 4.89 -8.73 9.65
N LEU A 194 6.00 -9.37 10.01
CA LEU A 194 6.56 -9.29 11.38
C LEU A 194 7.02 -7.87 11.74
N ARG A 195 7.59 -7.11 10.80
CA ARG A 195 7.95 -5.69 11.00
C ARG A 195 6.72 -4.78 11.20
N ILE A 196 5.60 -5.10 10.53
CA ILE A 196 4.32 -4.40 10.75
C ILE A 196 3.84 -4.67 12.17
N LEU A 197 3.87 -5.94 12.56
CA LEU A 197 3.43 -6.37 13.87
C LEU A 197 4.28 -5.75 14.99
N GLU A 198 5.61 -5.70 14.81
CA GLU A 198 6.55 -5.01 15.71
C GLU A 198 6.18 -3.54 15.89
N SER A 199 5.84 -2.85 14.79
CA SER A 199 5.41 -1.46 14.84
C SER A 199 4.04 -1.31 15.54
N ALA A 200 3.11 -2.24 15.31
CA ALA A 200 1.77 -2.22 15.87
C ALA A 200 1.76 -2.45 17.39
N VAL A 201 2.56 -3.37 17.92
CA VAL A 201 2.64 -3.61 19.38
C VAL A 201 3.25 -2.43 20.16
N GLY A 202 3.84 -1.45 19.45
CA GLY A 202 4.26 -0.18 20.03
C GLY A 202 3.12 0.64 20.65
N CYS A 203 1.88 0.48 20.18
CA CYS A 203 0.69 1.17 20.71
C CYS A 203 -0.26 0.24 21.47
N ALA A 204 -1.12 0.81 22.31
CA ALA A 204 -2.00 0.03 23.19
C ALA A 204 -3.06 -0.75 22.40
N GLU A 205 -3.57 -0.16 21.34
CA GLU A 205 -4.58 -0.72 20.45
C GLU A 205 -4.02 -1.91 19.66
N GLY A 206 -2.79 -1.79 19.13
CA GLY A 206 -2.14 -2.89 18.40
C GLY A 206 -1.82 -4.08 19.31
N ARG A 207 -1.45 -3.83 20.57
CA ARG A 207 -1.32 -4.90 21.57
C ARG A 207 -2.66 -5.56 21.89
N ALA A 208 -3.71 -4.77 22.08
CA ALA A 208 -5.04 -5.29 22.39
C ALA A 208 -5.54 -6.21 21.29
N ALA A 209 -5.37 -5.82 20.02
CA ALA A 209 -5.74 -6.64 18.87
C ALA A 209 -4.88 -7.92 18.75
N LEU A 210 -3.56 -7.85 19.01
CA LEU A 210 -2.72 -9.05 18.96
C LEU A 210 -3.13 -10.06 20.03
N CYS A 211 -3.47 -9.55 21.20
CA CYS A 211 -3.83 -10.38 22.34
C CYS A 211 -5.32 -10.78 22.35
N GLU A 212 -6.14 -10.26 21.44
CA GLU A 212 -7.53 -10.71 21.23
C GLU A 212 -7.56 -12.09 20.56
N ASP A 213 -6.61 -12.34 19.66
CA ASP A 213 -6.48 -13.60 18.91
C ASP A 213 -5.20 -14.37 19.27
N THR A 214 -4.89 -14.38 20.58
CA THR A 214 -3.60 -14.86 21.09
C THR A 214 -3.31 -16.32 20.74
N GLU A 215 -4.33 -17.18 20.77
CA GLU A 215 -4.22 -18.62 20.56
C GLU A 215 -3.69 -19.00 19.17
N GLU A 216 -3.89 -18.14 18.17
CA GLU A 216 -3.42 -18.36 16.80
C GLU A 216 -2.19 -17.49 16.47
N ALA A 217 -2.26 -16.20 16.82
CA ALA A 217 -1.23 -15.24 16.44
C ALA A 217 0.10 -15.44 17.19
N VAL A 218 0.06 -15.78 18.49
CA VAL A 218 1.29 -15.92 19.30
C VAL A 218 2.09 -17.17 18.91
N PRO A 219 1.49 -18.37 18.77
CA PRO A 219 2.20 -19.54 18.27
C PRO A 219 2.81 -19.34 16.88
N ALA A 220 2.16 -18.60 15.97
CA ALA A 220 2.70 -18.29 14.66
C ALA A 220 3.98 -17.44 14.74
N VAL A 221 4.00 -16.41 15.60
CA VAL A 221 5.20 -15.58 15.84
C VAL A 221 6.33 -16.39 16.49
N VAL A 222 6.00 -17.25 17.47
CA VAL A 222 6.97 -18.17 18.11
C VAL A 222 7.55 -19.15 17.09
N GLY A 223 6.73 -19.69 16.18
CA GLY A 223 7.18 -20.59 15.11
C GLY A 223 8.23 -19.94 14.22
N LYS A 224 8.07 -18.65 13.88
CA LYS A 224 9.05 -17.91 13.06
C LYS A 224 10.36 -17.63 13.79
N MET A 225 10.31 -17.36 15.10
CA MET A 225 11.52 -17.27 15.93
C MET A 225 12.30 -18.60 15.92
N LYS A 226 11.61 -19.73 16.04
CA LYS A 226 12.23 -21.07 16.10
C LYS A 226 12.79 -21.55 14.75
N ALA A 227 12.23 -21.09 13.64
CA ALA A 227 12.64 -21.50 12.30
C ALA A 227 13.89 -20.78 11.75
N GLY A 228 14.40 -19.74 12.44
CA GLY A 228 15.63 -19.04 12.03
C GLY A 228 15.56 -18.30 10.69
N HIS A 229 14.35 -17.97 10.22
CA HIS A 229 14.12 -17.29 8.95
C HIS A 229 14.23 -15.76 9.05
N ASP A 230 14.24 -15.09 7.89
CA ASP A 230 14.09 -13.64 7.77
C ASP A 230 12.88 -13.15 8.58
N GLY A 231 13.14 -12.25 9.54
CA GLY A 231 12.12 -11.71 10.45
C GLY A 231 12.16 -12.24 11.88
N ALA A 232 13.05 -13.19 12.22
CA ALA A 232 13.19 -13.70 13.59
C ALA A 232 13.44 -12.58 14.63
N GLU A 233 14.25 -11.57 14.31
CA GLU A 233 14.48 -10.41 15.19
C GLU A 233 13.20 -9.62 15.46
N ALA A 234 12.39 -9.38 14.44
CA ALA A 234 11.11 -8.69 14.58
C ALA A 234 10.11 -9.53 15.39
N ALA A 235 10.10 -10.85 15.22
CA ALA A 235 9.30 -11.77 16.04
C ALA A 235 9.70 -11.70 17.53
N VAL A 236 11.00 -11.70 17.83
CA VAL A 236 11.51 -11.53 19.20
C VAL A 236 11.09 -10.18 19.77
N ALA A 237 11.19 -9.10 19.00
CA ALA A 237 10.79 -7.76 19.43
C ALA A 237 9.29 -7.70 19.76
N VAL A 238 8.44 -8.34 18.94
CA VAL A 238 6.99 -8.47 19.18
C VAL A 238 6.72 -9.18 20.49
N LEU A 239 7.26 -10.40 20.67
CA LEU A 239 7.06 -11.21 21.87
C LEU A 239 7.59 -10.52 23.13
N TRP A 240 8.77 -9.90 23.04
CA TRP A 240 9.31 -9.11 24.14
C TRP A 240 8.38 -7.97 24.52
N ALA A 241 7.82 -7.26 23.54
CA ALA A 241 6.89 -6.18 23.80
C ALA A 241 5.66 -6.70 24.58
N VAL A 242 4.95 -7.71 24.08
CA VAL A 242 3.70 -8.17 24.71
C VAL A 242 3.92 -9.00 25.97
N CYS A 243 4.86 -9.94 25.98
CA CYS A 243 5.07 -10.86 27.10
C CYS A 243 5.89 -10.22 28.24
N HIS A 244 6.88 -9.38 27.92
CA HIS A 244 7.82 -8.87 28.92
C HIS A 244 7.63 -7.38 29.25
N LYS A 245 7.61 -6.50 28.24
CA LYS A 245 7.53 -5.06 28.43
C LYS A 245 6.16 -4.64 28.95
N TYR A 246 5.08 -5.12 28.31
CA TYR A 246 3.71 -4.76 28.66
C TYR A 246 2.97 -5.83 29.46
N LYS A 247 3.50 -7.06 29.51
CA LYS A 247 3.04 -8.16 30.36
C LYS A 247 1.55 -8.50 30.17
N ASP A 248 1.09 -8.58 28.91
CA ASP A 248 -0.26 -9.06 28.62
C ASP A 248 -0.33 -10.55 29.00
N ARG A 249 -1.21 -10.87 29.96
CA ARG A 249 -1.36 -12.22 30.51
C ARG A 249 -1.72 -13.24 29.44
N ARG A 250 -2.58 -12.87 28.48
CA ARG A 250 -3.00 -13.79 27.42
C ARG A 250 -1.80 -14.22 26.59
N ALA A 251 -0.99 -13.25 26.17
CA ALA A 251 0.22 -13.52 25.40
C ALA A 251 1.28 -14.29 26.19
N VAL A 252 1.39 -14.07 27.51
CA VAL A 252 2.29 -14.86 28.39
C VAL A 252 1.82 -16.30 28.50
N ASP A 253 0.52 -16.51 28.66
CA ASP A 253 -0.05 -17.85 28.81
C ASP A 253 0.04 -18.65 27.50
N ALA A 254 -0.09 -18.00 26.34
CA ALA A 254 0.02 -18.65 25.03
C ALA A 254 1.46 -18.97 24.57
N VAL A 255 2.49 -18.37 25.18
CA VAL A 255 3.90 -18.75 24.92
C VAL A 255 4.44 -19.81 25.88
N ALA A 256 3.71 -20.11 26.96
CA ALA A 256 4.11 -21.06 28.00
C ALA A 256 3.94 -22.51 27.55
#